data_AF-A0A5N5QDS6-F1
#
_entry.id   AF-A0A5N5QDS6-F1
#
_cell.length_a   1.000
_cell.length_b   1.000
_cell.length_c   1.000
_cell.angle_alpha   90.00
_cell.angle_beta   90.00
_cell.angle_gamma   90.00
#
_symmetry.space_group_name_H-M   'P 1'
#
loop_
_entity.id
_entity.type
_entity.pdbx_description
1 polymer ?
#
loop_
_entity_poly.entity_id
_entity_poly.type
_entity_poly.pdbx_seq_one_letter_code
_entity_poly.pdbx_strand_id
1 'polypeptide(L)'
;MSALSPIPDPFESTPRASPTNDIVIEGLNHPTLFLPIPNTDPLNALLSKHIPAELRPHRDLVGRYEDQTLETLIMSNSWRALARMARDQIVATPPSDTALILDATVVSTLVLFGTYAAVQPGDSRVFQSLFGTRYYLSPVTPAPDCTVRTRRTARTNNRMARREPKVGESGTNAWTERGMRTGMMVVTQLVEMQDYSGALAVLRPLAMSPVSLPEIKFALARVMMEAGDAKTVQAILEGVEQDAITTALVAAMMGRWDEAEEVLRKALEEEKDNGIVINNLAVVLLSCGKLDEAIELLEGMLKSSPASFAAVEPFLYNLATLYELRSNAALERKRNILREVAQWGGDGLKVGSLKLPTQ
;
A
#
# COMPACT_ATOMS: atom_id res chain seq x y z
N MET A 1 -12.78 23.45 -35.96
CA MET A 1 -12.68 22.39 -34.95
C MET A 1 -13.63 22.78 -33.84
N SER A 2 -14.79 22.12 -33.72
CA SER A 2 -15.70 22.37 -32.58
C SER A 2 -14.92 22.10 -31.30
N ALA A 3 -14.87 23.10 -30.42
CA ALA A 3 -14.41 22.89 -29.06
C ALA A 3 -15.29 21.80 -28.46
N LEU A 4 -14.70 20.64 -28.16
CA LEU A 4 -15.35 19.63 -27.33
C LEU A 4 -15.80 20.34 -26.07
N SER A 5 -17.07 20.19 -25.70
CA SER A 5 -17.59 20.71 -24.43
C SER A 5 -16.63 20.28 -23.31
N PRO A 6 -16.25 21.19 -22.40
CA PRO A 6 -15.35 20.83 -21.31
C PRO A 6 -15.97 19.67 -20.52
N ILE A 7 -15.16 18.65 -20.24
CA ILE A 7 -15.58 17.56 -19.35
C ILE A 7 -15.91 18.23 -18.01
N PRO A 8 -17.14 18.08 -17.50
CA PRO A 8 -17.55 18.72 -16.25
C PRO A 8 -16.65 18.24 -15.13
N ASP A 9 -16.25 19.17 -14.25
CA ASP A 9 -15.37 18.89 -13.12
C ASP A 9 -16.08 17.97 -12.11
N PRO A 10 -15.65 16.70 -11.96
CA PRO A 10 -16.33 15.77 -11.08
C PRO A 10 -16.05 16.06 -9.59
N PHE A 11 -15.15 17.01 -9.29
CA PHE A 11 -14.71 17.36 -7.93
C PHE A 11 -15.23 18.74 -7.48
N GLU A 12 -16.18 19.36 -8.19
CA GLU A 12 -16.68 20.71 -7.91
C GLU A 12 -17.20 20.89 -6.47
N SER A 13 -17.70 19.82 -5.84
CA SER A 13 -18.18 19.81 -4.46
C SER A 13 -17.10 19.58 -3.39
N THR A 14 -15.86 19.28 -3.78
CA THR A 14 -14.76 19.01 -2.82
C THR A 14 -14.08 20.31 -2.38
N PRO A 15 -13.86 20.52 -1.07
CA PRO A 15 -13.22 21.74 -0.58
C PRO A 15 -11.76 21.81 -1.05
N ARG A 16 -11.47 22.72 -1.98
CA ARG A 16 -10.11 23.00 -2.47
C ARG A 16 -9.37 23.91 -1.50
N ALA A 17 -8.06 23.68 -1.35
CA ALA A 17 -7.20 24.62 -0.66
C ALA A 17 -7.22 25.98 -1.40
N SER A 18 -7.42 27.07 -0.65
CA SER A 18 -7.47 28.44 -1.20
C SER A 18 -6.22 28.81 -2.01
N PRO A 19 -6.35 29.64 -3.07
CA PRO A 19 -5.29 29.89 -4.03
C PRO A 19 -4.21 30.76 -3.39
N THR A 20 -3.16 30.13 -2.87
CA THR A 20 -1.99 30.83 -2.38
C THR A 20 -0.80 30.38 -3.22
N ASN A 21 -0.56 31.15 -4.28
CA ASN A 21 0.44 30.97 -5.33
C ASN A 21 0.18 29.76 -6.25
N ASP A 22 -0.44 30.03 -7.41
CA ASP A 22 -0.63 29.05 -8.49
C ASP A 22 0.73 28.63 -9.06
N ILE A 23 1.31 27.59 -8.46
CA ILE A 23 2.46 26.89 -9.04
C ILE A 23 1.96 26.22 -10.31
N VAL A 24 2.31 26.78 -11.47
CA VAL A 24 2.03 26.17 -12.78
C VAL A 24 3.16 25.20 -13.11
N ILE A 25 2.83 23.92 -13.24
CA ILE A 25 3.77 22.89 -13.69
C ILE A 25 3.45 22.55 -15.14
N GLU A 26 4.22 23.12 -16.08
CA GLU A 26 4.05 22.83 -17.50
C GLU A 26 4.27 21.35 -17.81
N GLY A 27 3.41 20.79 -18.67
CA GLY A 27 3.52 19.41 -19.13
C GLY A 27 2.98 18.36 -18.16
N LEU A 28 2.47 18.74 -16.97
CA LEU A 28 1.88 17.78 -16.01
C LEU A 28 0.64 17.08 -16.57
N ASN A 29 -0.07 17.71 -17.50
CA ASN A 29 -1.21 17.14 -18.23
C ASN A 29 -0.82 16.34 -19.48
N HIS A 30 0.48 16.13 -19.75
CA HIS A 30 0.92 15.47 -20.97
C HIS A 30 0.54 13.97 -20.94
N PRO A 31 -0.12 13.44 -22.00
CA PRO A 31 -0.72 12.11 -21.98
C PRO A 31 0.30 10.96 -21.86
N THR A 32 1.58 11.20 -22.16
CA THR A 32 2.65 10.20 -22.05
C THR A 32 3.20 10.03 -20.63
N LEU A 33 2.86 10.93 -19.69
CA LEU A 33 3.21 10.75 -18.29
C LEU A 33 2.44 9.59 -17.65
N PHE A 34 1.28 9.24 -18.24
CA PHE A 34 0.39 8.22 -17.72
C PHE A 34 0.40 7.02 -18.66
N LEU A 35 0.84 5.87 -18.12
CA LEU A 35 0.79 4.62 -18.86
C LEU A 35 -0.67 4.28 -19.22
N PRO A 36 -0.93 3.73 -20.41
CA PRO A 36 -2.27 3.29 -20.77
C PRO A 36 -2.70 2.15 -19.85
N ILE A 37 -3.98 2.15 -19.47
CA ILE A 37 -4.58 1.08 -18.68
C ILE A 37 -4.51 -0.22 -19.51
N PRO A 38 -4.01 -1.33 -18.96
CA PRO A 38 -3.95 -2.59 -19.67
C PRO A 38 -5.34 -3.08 -20.11
N ASN A 39 -5.43 -3.52 -21.36
CA ASN A 39 -6.65 -4.13 -21.93
C ASN A 39 -6.90 -5.58 -21.44
N THR A 40 -6.04 -6.08 -20.56
CA THR A 40 -6.08 -7.45 -20.04
C THR A 40 -6.48 -7.44 -18.57
N ASP A 41 -7.43 -8.30 -18.19
CA ASP A 41 -7.76 -8.53 -16.79
C ASP A 41 -6.79 -9.54 -16.17
N PRO A 42 -6.04 -9.18 -15.10
CA PRO A 42 -5.12 -10.09 -14.44
C PRO A 42 -5.84 -11.34 -13.91
N LEU A 43 -7.11 -11.24 -13.51
CA LEU A 43 -7.87 -12.36 -12.97
C LEU A 43 -8.37 -13.33 -14.04
N ASN A 44 -8.38 -12.96 -15.32
CA ASN A 44 -9.04 -13.73 -16.37
C ASN A 44 -8.56 -15.19 -16.48
N ALA A 45 -7.25 -15.41 -16.35
CA ALA A 45 -6.68 -16.77 -16.38
C ALA A 45 -7.17 -17.62 -15.20
N LEU A 46 -7.22 -17.04 -14.00
CA LEU A 46 -7.72 -17.73 -12.80
C LEU A 46 -9.23 -17.98 -12.89
N LEU A 47 -10.01 -16.97 -13.31
CA LEU A 47 -11.45 -17.07 -13.50
C LEU A 47 -11.81 -18.16 -14.52
N SER A 48 -11.09 -18.19 -15.64
CA SER A 48 -11.34 -19.16 -16.71
C SER A 48 -11.09 -20.60 -16.27
N LYS A 49 -10.07 -20.81 -15.42
CA LYS A 49 -9.68 -22.14 -14.94
C LYS A 49 -10.51 -22.62 -13.74
N HIS A 50 -10.80 -21.73 -12.80
CA HIS A 50 -11.33 -22.12 -11.50
C HIS A 50 -12.82 -21.85 -11.33
N ILE A 51 -13.44 -21.03 -12.19
CA ILE A 51 -14.85 -20.65 -12.08
C ILE A 51 -15.58 -20.92 -13.41
N PRO A 52 -16.67 -21.72 -13.41
CA PRO A 52 -17.52 -21.93 -14.58
C PRO A 52 -18.06 -20.61 -15.13
N ALA A 53 -18.21 -20.50 -16.45
CA ALA A 53 -18.60 -19.25 -17.13
C ALA A 53 -19.89 -18.62 -16.57
N GLU A 54 -20.85 -19.43 -16.17
CA GLU A 54 -22.15 -19.01 -15.61
C GLU A 54 -22.03 -18.35 -14.22
N LEU A 55 -20.97 -18.68 -13.46
CA LEU A 55 -20.76 -18.21 -12.09
C LEU A 55 -19.71 -17.09 -12.00
N ARG A 56 -19.15 -16.64 -13.12
CA ARG A 56 -18.12 -15.59 -13.13
C ARG A 56 -18.77 -14.23 -12.83
N PRO A 57 -18.26 -13.48 -11.84
CA PRO A 57 -18.70 -12.11 -11.60
C PRO A 57 -18.49 -11.23 -12.84
N HIS A 58 -19.38 -10.26 -13.05
CA HIS A 58 -19.21 -9.27 -14.10
C HIS A 58 -18.02 -8.37 -13.77
N ARG A 59 -17.10 -8.20 -14.73
CA ARG A 59 -15.94 -7.30 -14.62
C ARG A 59 -15.92 -6.33 -15.78
N ASP A 60 -15.79 -5.04 -15.48
CA ASP A 60 -15.66 -4.02 -16.51
C ASP A 60 -14.23 -4.02 -17.09
N LEU A 61 -14.13 -4.41 -18.36
CA LEU A 61 -12.88 -4.41 -19.12
C LEU A 61 -12.75 -3.18 -20.03
N VAL A 62 -13.86 -2.47 -20.28
CA VAL A 62 -13.93 -1.40 -21.28
C VAL A 62 -13.67 -0.05 -20.63
N GLY A 63 -14.14 0.16 -19.40
CA GLY A 63 -13.97 1.41 -18.68
C GLY A 63 -14.80 2.55 -19.26
N ARG A 64 -16.06 2.29 -19.64
CA ARG A 64 -16.97 3.34 -20.12
C ARG A 64 -17.44 4.18 -18.93
N TYR A 65 -17.33 5.49 -19.05
CA TYR A 65 -17.66 6.44 -17.97
C TYR A 65 -18.54 7.60 -18.45
N GLU A 66 -18.82 7.70 -19.75
CA GLU A 66 -19.42 8.87 -20.40
C GLU A 66 -20.84 9.20 -19.89
N ASP A 67 -21.59 8.19 -19.45
CA ASP A 67 -22.96 8.33 -18.95
C ASP A 67 -23.07 8.23 -17.42
N GLN A 68 -21.95 8.26 -16.69
CA GLN A 68 -21.89 7.96 -15.26
C GLN A 68 -21.25 9.10 -14.46
N THR A 69 -21.70 9.30 -13.21
CA THR A 69 -21.08 10.26 -12.28
C THR A 69 -19.95 9.59 -11.50
N LEU A 70 -19.02 10.41 -10.97
CA LEU A 70 -17.94 9.93 -10.09
C LEU A 70 -18.48 9.06 -8.93
N GLU A 71 -19.55 9.51 -8.28
CA GLU A 71 -20.20 8.76 -7.20
C GLU A 71 -20.71 7.40 -7.67
N THR A 72 -21.40 7.33 -8.80
CA THR A 72 -21.89 6.05 -9.35
C THR A 72 -20.76 5.10 -9.70
N LEU A 73 -19.64 5.62 -10.22
CA LEU A 73 -18.47 4.82 -10.56
C LEU A 73 -17.77 4.27 -9.31
N ILE A 74 -17.70 5.06 -8.23
CA ILE A 74 -17.18 4.63 -6.93
C ILE A 74 -18.09 3.56 -6.32
N MET A 75 -19.41 3.81 -6.29
CA MET A 75 -20.39 2.89 -5.71
C MET A 75 -20.50 1.56 -6.50
N SER A 76 -20.31 1.62 -7.82
CA SER A 76 -20.34 0.44 -8.69
C SER A 76 -19.00 -0.26 -8.83
N ASN A 77 -17.95 0.23 -8.16
CA ASN A 77 -16.62 -0.38 -8.17
C ASN A 77 -15.98 -0.44 -9.57
N SER A 78 -16.32 0.51 -10.44
CA SER A 78 -15.91 0.54 -11.85
C SER A 78 -14.52 1.15 -12.00
N TRP A 79 -13.51 0.46 -11.49
CA TRP A 79 -12.13 0.97 -11.39
C TRP A 79 -11.51 1.39 -12.72
N ARG A 80 -11.71 0.63 -13.81
CA ARG A 80 -11.21 1.03 -15.13
C ARG A 80 -11.83 2.33 -15.62
N ALA A 81 -13.15 2.47 -15.45
CA ALA A 81 -13.88 3.67 -15.83
C ALA A 81 -13.42 4.90 -15.01
N LEU A 82 -13.19 4.74 -13.71
CA LEU A 82 -12.61 5.77 -12.84
C LEU A 82 -11.21 6.19 -13.28
N ALA A 83 -10.33 5.24 -13.56
CA ALA A 83 -8.97 5.53 -14.00
C ALA A 83 -8.95 6.24 -15.37
N ARG A 84 -9.84 5.84 -16.29
CA ARG A 84 -10.00 6.52 -17.59
C ARG A 84 -10.54 7.94 -17.42
N MET A 85 -11.61 8.11 -16.64
CA MET A 85 -12.18 9.42 -16.34
C MET A 85 -11.14 10.36 -15.72
N ALA A 86 -10.36 9.88 -14.74
CA ALA A 86 -9.30 10.68 -14.11
C ALA A 86 -8.20 11.07 -15.11
N ARG A 87 -7.76 10.13 -15.96
CA ARG A 87 -6.76 10.40 -17.01
C ARG A 87 -7.26 11.42 -18.04
N ASP A 88 -8.49 11.25 -18.51
CA ASP A 88 -9.06 12.13 -19.52
C ASP A 88 -9.31 13.54 -18.93
N GLN A 89 -9.66 13.64 -17.64
CA GLN A 89 -9.71 14.90 -16.90
C GLN A 89 -8.34 15.57 -16.79
N ILE A 90 -7.28 14.82 -16.47
CA ILE A 90 -5.92 15.36 -16.42
C ILE A 90 -5.53 15.97 -17.76
N VAL A 91 -5.74 15.24 -18.86
CA VAL A 91 -5.36 15.68 -20.21
C VAL A 91 -6.19 16.87 -20.70
N ALA A 92 -7.47 16.94 -20.32
CA ALA A 92 -8.36 18.04 -20.69
C ALA A 92 -8.11 19.32 -19.88
N THR A 93 -7.56 19.19 -18.66
CA THR A 93 -7.34 20.33 -17.76
C THR A 93 -6.15 21.18 -18.23
N PRO A 94 -6.29 22.51 -18.32
CA PRO A 94 -5.18 23.39 -18.70
C PRO A 94 -4.09 23.38 -17.61
N PRO A 95 -2.79 23.52 -17.95
CA PRO A 95 -1.71 23.51 -16.98
C PRO A 95 -1.83 24.58 -15.88
N SER A 96 -2.59 25.65 -16.15
CA SER A 96 -2.90 26.71 -15.19
C SER A 96 -3.68 26.22 -13.97
N ASP A 97 -4.48 25.16 -14.11
CA ASP A 97 -5.21 24.54 -13.00
C ASP A 97 -4.46 23.32 -12.48
N THR A 98 -3.27 23.56 -11.92
CA THR A 98 -2.39 22.50 -11.40
C THR A 98 -3.03 21.77 -10.21
N ALA A 99 -3.89 22.43 -9.42
CA ALA A 99 -4.59 21.81 -8.30
C ALA A 99 -5.53 20.69 -8.78
N LEU A 100 -6.36 20.96 -9.78
CA LEU A 100 -7.25 19.95 -10.35
C LEU A 100 -6.49 18.79 -11.00
N ILE A 101 -5.36 19.08 -11.67
CA ILE A 101 -4.50 18.02 -12.24
C ILE A 101 -3.94 17.11 -11.14
N LEU A 102 -3.50 17.68 -10.02
CA LEU A 102 -2.98 16.91 -8.89
C LEU A 102 -4.08 16.08 -8.22
N ASP A 103 -5.27 16.64 -8.00
CA ASP A 103 -6.42 15.91 -7.43
C ASP A 103 -6.80 14.71 -8.30
N ALA A 104 -6.92 14.92 -9.62
CA ALA A 104 -7.20 13.85 -10.56
C ALA A 104 -6.06 12.80 -10.63
N THR A 105 -4.81 13.23 -10.48
CA THR A 105 -3.64 12.33 -10.40
C THR A 105 -3.69 11.46 -9.16
N VAL A 106 -4.12 12.01 -8.02
CA VAL A 106 -4.33 11.24 -6.79
C VAL A 106 -5.40 10.18 -6.98
N VAL A 107 -6.55 10.54 -7.57
CA VAL A 107 -7.61 9.56 -7.86
C VAL A 107 -7.12 8.47 -8.81
N SER A 108 -6.44 8.83 -9.90
CA SER A 108 -5.86 7.84 -10.83
C SER A 108 -4.88 6.90 -10.12
N THR A 109 -4.09 7.42 -9.19
CA THR A 109 -3.11 6.64 -8.43
C THR A 109 -3.82 5.69 -7.45
N LEU A 110 -4.78 6.18 -6.67
CA LEU A 110 -5.55 5.40 -5.71
C LEU A 110 -6.31 4.24 -6.36
N VAL A 111 -6.87 4.47 -7.54
CA VAL A 111 -7.58 3.45 -8.32
C VAL A 111 -6.63 2.38 -8.82
N LEU A 112 -5.43 2.76 -9.29
CA LEU A 112 -4.40 1.80 -9.72
C LEU A 112 -3.88 0.94 -8.57
N PHE A 113 -3.75 1.50 -7.37
CA PHE A 113 -3.30 0.78 -6.18
C PHE A 113 -4.42 0.07 -5.41
N GLY A 114 -5.69 0.19 -5.85
CA GLY A 114 -6.83 -0.49 -5.22
C GLY A 114 -7.13 -0.02 -3.78
N THR A 115 -6.62 1.14 -3.38
CA THR A 115 -6.72 1.66 -2.00
C THR A 115 -7.85 2.66 -1.81
N TYR A 116 -8.56 3.04 -2.89
CA TYR A 116 -9.62 4.06 -2.82
C TYR A 116 -10.74 3.70 -1.83
N ALA A 117 -11.09 2.41 -1.67
CA ALA A 117 -12.10 1.96 -0.71
C ALA A 117 -11.70 2.14 0.77
N ALA A 118 -10.40 2.35 1.06
CA ALA A 118 -9.91 2.67 2.40
C ALA A 118 -9.85 4.19 2.68
N VAL A 119 -10.20 5.02 1.69
CA VAL A 119 -10.16 6.49 1.79
C VAL A 119 -11.57 7.01 2.05
N GLN A 120 -11.92 7.19 3.32
CA GLN A 120 -13.09 8.00 3.69
C GLN A 120 -12.84 9.47 3.30
N PRO A 121 -13.83 10.19 2.74
CA PRO A 121 -13.67 11.59 2.38
C PRO A 121 -13.49 12.44 3.66
N GLY A 122 -12.28 12.96 3.88
CA GLY A 122 -11.99 13.92 4.96
C GLY A 122 -10.68 13.72 5.72
N ASP A 123 -9.97 12.60 5.53
CA ASP A 123 -8.81 12.28 6.37
C ASP A 123 -7.46 12.59 5.67
N SER A 124 -6.86 13.73 5.99
CA SER A 124 -5.54 14.17 5.47
C SER A 124 -4.38 13.21 5.86
N ARG A 125 -4.62 12.30 6.80
CA ARG A 125 -3.68 11.25 7.23
C ARG A 125 -3.52 10.11 6.21
N VAL A 126 -4.35 10.07 5.17
CA VAL A 126 -4.37 9.05 4.11
C VAL A 126 -3.05 8.98 3.31
N PHE A 127 -2.33 10.09 3.18
CA PHE A 127 -1.01 10.07 2.54
C PHE A 127 0.07 9.38 3.39
N GLN A 128 -0.09 9.29 4.71
CA GLN A 128 0.80 8.51 5.58
C GLN A 128 0.42 7.02 5.56
N SER A 129 -0.85 6.66 5.31
CA SER A 129 -1.27 5.25 5.18
C SER A 129 -1.01 4.64 3.80
N LEU A 130 -1.05 5.45 2.72
CA LEU A 130 -0.78 5.01 1.35
C LEU A 130 0.69 4.68 1.08
N PHE A 131 1.60 5.41 1.74
CA PHE A 131 3.06 5.21 1.63
C PHE A 131 3.66 4.65 2.92
N GLY A 132 2.84 4.47 3.95
CA GLY A 132 3.17 3.73 5.15
C GLY A 132 3.26 2.27 4.78
N THR A 133 4.43 1.88 4.26
CA THR A 133 4.86 0.48 4.06
C THR A 133 4.04 -0.49 4.91
N ARG A 134 3.06 -1.12 4.24
CA ARG A 134 2.30 -2.31 4.60
C ARG A 134 2.73 -2.90 5.95
N TYR A 135 2.01 -2.55 7.01
CA TYR A 135 2.10 -3.12 8.37
C TYR A 135 1.58 -4.57 8.42
N TYR A 136 1.80 -5.35 7.37
CA TYR A 136 1.27 -6.71 7.25
C TYR A 136 2.42 -7.70 7.35
N LEU A 137 2.39 -8.56 8.38
CA LEU A 137 3.23 -9.75 8.40
C LEU A 137 2.92 -10.63 7.18
N SER A 138 3.97 -11.06 6.48
CA SER A 138 3.95 -12.19 5.55
C SER A 138 4.46 -13.43 6.27
N PRO A 139 3.91 -14.64 6.04
CA PRO A 139 4.49 -15.86 6.58
C PRO A 139 5.92 -16.01 6.05
N VAL A 140 6.83 -16.30 6.99
CA VAL A 140 8.27 -16.38 6.81
C VAL A 140 8.60 -17.30 5.63
N THR A 141 9.16 -16.74 4.56
CA THR A 141 9.93 -17.53 3.59
C THR A 141 11.38 -17.59 4.09
N PRO A 142 12.01 -18.77 4.18
CA PRO A 142 13.41 -18.84 4.58
C PRO A 142 14.27 -18.08 3.57
N ALA A 143 14.92 -17.01 4.00
CA ALA A 143 15.89 -16.29 3.20
C ALA A 143 17.12 -17.18 2.94
N PRO A 144 17.73 -17.14 1.74
CA PRO A 144 19.02 -17.77 1.51
C PRO A 144 20.10 -17.03 2.31
N ASP A 145 21.03 -17.78 2.89
CA ASP A 145 22.16 -17.31 3.71
C ASP A 145 22.86 -16.09 3.12
N CYS A 146 22.55 -14.90 3.64
CA CYS A 146 23.25 -13.66 3.30
C CYS A 146 24.41 -13.42 4.28
N THR A 147 25.56 -14.07 4.05
CA THR A 147 26.81 -13.69 4.72
C THR A 147 27.30 -12.33 4.18
N VAL A 148 27.03 -11.24 4.90
CA VAL A 148 27.50 -9.91 4.51
C VAL A 148 28.99 -9.78 4.80
N ARG A 149 29.82 -9.91 3.76
CA ARG A 149 31.23 -9.49 3.76
C ARG A 149 31.28 -7.98 3.51
N THR A 150 31.64 -7.22 4.54
CA THR A 150 31.88 -5.77 4.45
C THR A 150 33.12 -5.50 3.59
N ARG A 151 32.93 -4.95 2.38
CA ARG A 151 34.03 -4.33 1.63
C ARG A 151 34.11 -2.84 1.95
N ARG A 152 35.21 -2.47 2.61
CA ARG A 152 35.66 -1.08 2.73
C ARG A 152 36.10 -0.56 1.35
N THR A 153 35.43 0.48 0.87
CA THR A 153 35.96 1.43 -0.11
C THR A 153 35.25 2.77 0.12
N ALA A 154 35.80 3.95 -0.06
CA ALA A 154 37.13 4.53 -0.05
C ALA A 154 36.83 6.05 -0.18
N ARG A 155 37.56 6.89 0.55
CA ARG A 155 37.38 8.35 0.51
C ARG A 155 37.58 8.90 -0.90
N THR A 156 36.69 9.79 -1.32
CA THR A 156 37.03 10.87 -2.26
C THR A 156 36.46 12.18 -1.74
N ASN A 157 37.38 13.05 -1.30
CA ASN A 157 37.14 14.47 -1.11
C ASN A 157 36.77 15.10 -2.46
N ASN A 158 35.77 15.97 -2.49
CA ASN A 158 35.85 17.14 -3.35
C ASN A 158 35.18 18.35 -2.69
N ARG A 159 36.04 19.31 -2.34
CA ARG A 159 35.66 20.67 -1.94
C ARG A 159 35.19 21.40 -3.20
N MET A 160 33.92 21.81 -3.21
CA MET A 160 33.54 23.09 -3.81
C MET A 160 32.57 23.77 -2.85
N ALA A 161 33.10 24.69 -2.06
CA ALA A 161 32.31 25.61 -1.25
C ALA A 161 31.56 26.56 -2.20
N ARG A 162 30.33 26.22 -2.57
CA ARG A 162 29.37 27.20 -3.06
C ARG A 162 28.77 27.89 -1.84
N ARG A 163 28.85 29.21 -1.81
CA ARG A 163 28.16 30.05 -0.81
C ARG A 163 26.66 29.82 -0.96
N GLU A 164 26.07 29.08 -0.03
CA GLU A 164 24.62 28.95 0.06
C GLU A 164 24.02 30.23 0.65
N PRO A 165 22.92 30.76 0.09
CA PRO A 165 22.16 31.83 0.73
C PRO A 165 21.59 31.29 2.05
N LYS A 166 21.55 32.12 3.09
CA LYS A 166 20.94 31.77 4.38
C LYS A 166 19.44 31.51 4.16
N VAL A 167 19.08 30.24 3.98
CA VAL A 167 17.70 29.77 4.02
C VAL A 167 17.25 29.92 5.48
N GLY A 168 16.14 30.63 5.71
CA GLY A 168 15.58 30.76 7.06
C GLY A 168 15.30 29.39 7.68
N GLU A 169 15.41 29.25 8.99
CA GLU A 169 15.26 27.97 9.72
C GLU A 169 13.97 27.21 9.36
N SER A 170 12.90 27.92 9.00
CA SER A 170 11.64 27.35 8.51
C SER A 170 11.74 26.64 7.15
N GLY A 171 12.58 27.13 6.24
CA GLY A 171 12.76 26.54 4.91
C GLY A 171 13.62 25.28 4.93
N THR A 172 14.65 25.24 5.77
CA THR A 172 15.57 24.10 5.90
C THR A 172 14.86 22.87 6.47
N ASN A 173 13.95 23.06 7.43
CA ASN A 173 13.15 21.98 7.98
C ASN A 173 12.18 21.38 6.94
N ALA A 174 11.55 22.21 6.10
CA ALA A 174 10.64 21.74 5.06
C ALA A 174 11.33 20.87 3.98
N TRP A 175 12.56 21.21 3.57
CA TRP A 175 13.33 20.40 2.63
C TRP A 175 13.82 19.08 3.25
N THR A 176 14.15 19.11 4.55
CA THR A 176 14.54 17.90 5.29
C THR A 176 13.37 16.93 5.38
N GLU A 177 12.18 17.41 5.73
CA GLU A 177 10.95 16.61 5.77
C GLU A 177 10.59 16.04 4.39
N ARG A 178 10.64 16.85 3.33
CA ARG A 178 10.42 16.38 1.95
C ARG A 178 11.45 15.33 1.53
N GLY A 179 12.72 15.52 1.89
CA GLY A 179 13.80 14.58 1.64
C GLY A 179 13.55 13.24 2.34
N MET A 180 13.13 13.28 3.61
CA MET A 180 12.75 12.08 4.37
C MET A 180 11.57 11.35 3.74
N ARG A 181 10.51 12.08 3.36
CA ARG A 181 9.33 11.52 2.69
C ARG A 181 9.69 10.86 1.36
N THR A 182 10.51 11.52 0.54
CA THR A 182 11.00 10.97 -0.73
C THR A 182 11.87 9.74 -0.50
N GLY A 183 12.76 9.78 0.50
CA GLY A 183 13.58 8.64 0.89
C GLY A 183 12.72 7.43 1.29
N MET A 184 11.64 7.65 2.06
CA MET A 184 10.69 6.60 2.42
C MET A 184 9.95 6.00 1.21
N MET A 185 9.62 6.80 0.20
CA MET A 185 9.03 6.29 -1.05
C MET A 185 10.02 5.39 -1.80
N VAL A 186 11.29 5.79 -1.89
CA VAL A 186 12.36 4.97 -2.50
C VAL A 186 12.55 3.67 -1.74
N VAL A 187 12.59 3.73 -0.40
CA VAL A 187 12.68 2.55 0.47
C VAL A 187 11.53 1.59 0.23
N THR A 188 10.30 2.11 0.12
CA THR A 188 9.12 1.28 -0.15
C THR A 188 9.28 0.48 -1.43
N GLN A 189 9.75 1.12 -2.51
CA GLN A 189 10.01 0.46 -3.79
C GLN A 189 11.16 -0.56 -3.70
N LEU A 190 12.23 -0.24 -2.98
CA LEU A 190 13.35 -1.17 -2.77
C LEU A 190 12.92 -2.43 -2.01
N VAL A 191 12.06 -2.28 -0.99
CA VAL A 191 11.47 -3.41 -0.25
C VAL A 191 10.56 -4.24 -1.16
N GLU A 192 9.74 -3.61 -2.01
CA GLU A 192 8.91 -4.34 -2.99
C GLU A 192 9.76 -5.13 -4.00
N MET A 193 10.93 -4.62 -4.37
CA MET A 193 11.92 -5.31 -5.21
C MET A 193 12.77 -6.32 -4.43
N GLN A 194 12.53 -6.50 -3.13
CA GLN A 194 13.33 -7.34 -2.21
C GLN A 194 14.81 -6.91 -2.12
N ASP A 195 15.15 -5.69 -2.52
CA ASP A 195 16.48 -5.10 -2.31
C ASP A 195 16.56 -4.47 -0.92
N TYR A 196 16.65 -5.33 0.10
CA TYR A 196 16.82 -4.91 1.49
C TYR A 196 18.15 -4.19 1.71
N SER A 197 19.18 -4.49 0.91
CA SER A 197 20.49 -3.88 1.04
C SER A 197 20.47 -2.40 0.66
N GLY A 198 19.82 -2.07 -0.46
CA GLY A 198 19.56 -0.70 -0.88
C GLY A 198 18.64 0.02 0.10
N ALA A 199 17.57 -0.63 0.56
CA ALA A 199 16.64 -0.05 1.53
C ALA A 199 17.37 0.37 2.83
N LEU A 200 18.24 -0.49 3.37
CA LEU A 200 19.05 -0.20 4.55
C LEU A 200 20.07 0.93 4.32
N ALA A 201 20.64 1.03 3.12
CA ALA A 201 21.56 2.11 2.78
C ALA A 201 20.90 3.49 2.82
N VAL A 202 19.60 3.57 2.51
CA VAL A 202 18.79 4.79 2.60
C VAL A 202 18.28 5.01 4.04
N LEU A 203 17.75 3.96 4.70
CA LEU A 203 17.12 4.10 6.02
C LEU A 203 18.10 4.44 7.15
N ARG A 204 19.30 3.85 7.17
CA ARG A 204 20.27 4.08 8.25
C ARG A 204 20.64 5.56 8.44
N PRO A 205 21.07 6.31 7.41
CA PRO A 205 21.39 7.73 7.58
C PRO A 205 20.16 8.56 7.95
N LEU A 206 18.97 8.21 7.45
CA LEU A 206 17.72 8.90 7.81
C LEU A 206 17.36 8.70 9.28
N ALA A 207 17.49 7.47 9.79
CA ALA A 207 17.20 7.12 11.18
C ALA A 207 18.22 7.71 12.18
N MET A 208 19.46 7.94 11.74
CA MET A 208 20.51 8.59 12.55
C MET A 208 20.40 10.12 12.57
N SER A 209 19.51 10.71 11.77
CA SER A 209 19.28 12.16 11.76
C SER A 209 18.64 12.61 13.08
N PRO A 210 19.04 13.78 13.64
CA PRO A 210 18.43 14.30 14.87
C PRO A 210 16.93 14.63 14.71
N VAL A 211 16.45 14.81 13.47
CA VAL A 211 15.04 15.06 13.13
C VAL A 211 14.34 13.76 12.69
N SER A 212 14.92 12.59 12.97
CA SER A 212 14.33 11.32 12.56
C SER A 212 12.94 11.15 13.17
N LEU A 213 11.96 11.00 12.29
CA LEU A 213 10.60 10.67 12.69
C LEU A 213 10.52 9.20 13.15
N PRO A 214 9.59 8.85 14.08
CA PRO A 214 9.37 7.48 14.52
C PRO A 214 9.12 6.51 13.37
N GLU A 215 8.42 6.93 12.32
CA GLU A 215 8.07 6.11 11.14
C GLU A 215 9.31 5.59 10.41
N ILE A 216 10.40 6.37 10.37
CA ILE A 216 11.66 5.97 9.76
C ILE A 216 12.36 4.91 10.60
N LYS A 217 12.30 5.04 11.93
CA LYS A 217 12.83 4.04 12.87
C LYS A 217 12.03 2.74 12.80
N PHE A 218 10.70 2.81 12.67
CA PHE A 218 9.85 1.64 12.45
C PHE A 218 10.14 0.96 11.11
N ALA A 219 10.31 1.74 10.03
CA ALA A 219 10.67 1.18 8.73
C ALA A 219 12.05 0.50 8.76
N LEU A 220 13.03 1.10 9.44
CA LEU A 220 14.34 0.49 9.66
C LEU A 220 14.23 -0.80 10.48
N ALA A 221 13.52 -0.75 11.61
CA ALA A 221 13.28 -1.91 12.45
C ALA A 221 12.65 -3.05 11.64
N ARG A 222 11.61 -2.79 10.84
CA ARG A 222 10.95 -3.81 10.03
C ARG A 222 11.86 -4.44 8.97
N VAL A 223 12.67 -3.64 8.27
CA VAL A 223 13.65 -4.19 7.30
C VAL A 223 14.74 -5.01 8.02
N MET A 224 15.09 -4.64 9.25
CA MET A 224 16.05 -5.40 10.07
C MET A 224 15.44 -6.65 10.72
N MET A 225 14.13 -6.67 11.00
CA MET A 225 13.40 -7.86 11.44
C MET A 225 13.48 -8.96 10.37
N GLU A 226 13.32 -8.60 9.09
CA GLU A 226 13.50 -9.55 7.97
C GLU A 226 14.93 -10.09 7.88
N ALA A 227 15.92 -9.32 8.34
CA ALA A 227 17.31 -9.75 8.44
C ALA A 227 17.60 -10.61 9.69
N GLY A 228 16.63 -10.77 10.60
CA GLY A 228 16.73 -11.59 11.81
C GLY A 228 17.55 -10.99 12.97
N ASP A 229 17.96 -9.72 12.89
CA ASP A 229 18.77 -9.08 13.93
C ASP A 229 17.89 -8.43 15.01
N ALA A 230 17.37 -9.26 15.91
CA ALA A 230 16.42 -8.81 16.93
C ALA A 230 17.01 -7.84 17.96
N LYS A 231 18.32 -7.90 18.20
CA LYS A 231 19.01 -7.05 19.20
C LYS A 231 19.11 -5.61 18.72
N THR A 232 19.49 -5.42 17.46
CA THR A 232 19.57 -4.08 16.87
C THR A 232 18.19 -3.44 16.73
N VAL A 233 17.17 -4.24 16.40
CA VAL A 233 15.77 -3.77 16.35
C VAL A 233 15.33 -3.20 17.70
N GLN A 234 15.61 -3.89 18.81
CA GLN A 234 15.29 -3.37 20.15
C GLN A 234 16.02 -2.06 20.45
N ALA A 235 17.31 -1.95 20.09
CA ALA A 235 18.09 -0.73 20.31
C ALA A 235 17.56 0.45 19.46
N ILE A 236 17.04 0.20 18.25
CA ILE A 236 16.46 1.23 17.39
C ILE A 236 15.14 1.74 17.95
N LEU A 237 14.34 0.85 18.53
CA LEU A 237 13.02 1.15 19.07
C LEU A 237 13.05 1.55 20.56
N GLU A 238 14.23 1.56 21.18
CA GLU A 238 14.40 1.99 22.56
C GLU A 238 14.01 3.47 22.73
N GLY A 239 13.11 3.75 23.67
CA GLY A 239 12.61 5.10 23.94
C GLY A 239 11.68 5.67 22.87
N VAL A 240 11.28 4.88 21.87
CA VAL A 240 10.22 5.24 20.91
C VAL A 240 8.90 4.67 21.42
N GLU A 241 7.86 5.49 21.51
CA GLU A 241 6.51 5.02 21.81
C GLU A 241 6.02 4.11 20.68
N GLN A 242 5.69 2.86 21.00
CA GLN A 242 5.31 1.84 20.03
C GLN A 242 3.80 1.66 20.04
N ASP A 243 3.21 1.53 18.86
CA ASP A 243 1.84 1.05 18.75
C ASP A 243 1.77 -0.44 19.10
N ALA A 244 0.55 -0.94 19.33
CA ALA A 244 0.33 -2.33 19.68
C ALA A 244 0.83 -3.29 18.59
N ILE A 245 0.70 -2.89 17.31
CA ILE A 245 1.21 -3.66 16.17
C ILE A 245 2.73 -3.81 16.27
N THR A 246 3.50 -2.72 16.38
CA THR A 246 4.96 -2.79 16.45
C THR A 246 5.42 -3.59 17.67
N THR A 247 4.76 -3.40 18.81
CA THR A 247 5.05 -4.14 20.04
C THR A 247 4.89 -5.65 19.83
N ALA A 248 3.79 -6.07 19.22
CA ALA A 248 3.53 -7.47 18.90
C ALA A 248 4.51 -8.04 17.87
N LEU A 249 4.91 -7.26 16.86
CA LEU A 249 5.92 -7.67 15.88
C LEU A 249 7.29 -7.93 16.53
N VAL A 250 7.72 -7.08 17.45
CA VAL A 250 8.97 -7.26 18.20
C VAL A 250 8.89 -8.51 19.08
N ALA A 251 7.78 -8.74 19.77
CA ALA A 251 7.56 -9.94 20.57
C ALA A 251 7.58 -11.22 19.71
N ALA A 252 6.90 -11.20 18.56
CA ALA A 252 6.88 -12.28 17.58
C ALA A 252 8.28 -12.62 17.05
N MET A 253 9.08 -11.61 16.69
CA MET A 253 10.48 -11.81 16.25
C MET A 253 11.35 -12.44 17.35
N MET A 254 11.06 -12.15 18.62
CA MET A 254 11.73 -12.76 19.77
C MET A 254 11.20 -14.16 20.11
N GLY A 255 10.26 -14.71 19.34
CA GLY A 255 9.62 -15.99 19.59
C GLY A 255 8.62 -15.98 20.75
N ARG A 256 8.25 -14.80 21.25
CA ARG A 256 7.27 -14.61 22.34
C ARG A 256 5.87 -14.46 21.76
N TRP A 257 5.37 -15.54 21.19
CA TRP A 257 4.09 -15.55 20.46
C TRP A 257 2.88 -15.28 21.36
N ASP A 258 2.89 -15.80 22.58
CA ASP A 258 1.80 -15.59 23.55
C ASP A 258 1.65 -14.10 23.94
N GLU A 259 2.78 -13.41 24.14
CA GLU A 259 2.80 -11.96 24.42
C GLU A 259 2.29 -11.16 23.21
N ALA A 260 2.73 -11.52 22.00
CA ALA A 260 2.26 -10.89 20.77
C ALA A 260 0.74 -11.05 20.59
N GLU A 261 0.20 -12.24 20.92
CA GLU A 261 -1.23 -12.51 20.87
C GLU A 261 -2.00 -11.63 21.87
N GLU A 262 -1.55 -11.54 23.12
CA GLU A 262 -2.20 -10.75 24.15
C GLU A 262 -2.25 -9.26 23.78
N VAL A 263 -1.14 -8.73 23.26
CA VAL A 263 -1.05 -7.33 22.81
C VAL A 263 -2.02 -7.05 21.66
N LEU A 264 -2.09 -7.93 20.65
CA LEU A 264 -2.97 -7.75 19.51
C LEU A 264 -4.45 -7.96 19.85
N ARG A 265 -4.77 -8.85 20.79
CA ARG A 265 -6.16 -8.99 21.28
C ARG A 265 -6.63 -7.73 21.99
N LYS A 266 -5.80 -7.14 22.85
CA LYS A 266 -6.09 -5.85 23.50
C LYS A 266 -6.30 -4.74 22.46
N ALA A 267 -5.42 -4.67 21.46
CA ALA A 267 -5.57 -3.70 20.37
C ALA A 267 -6.89 -3.88 19.59
N LEU A 268 -7.32 -5.13 19.39
CA LEU A 268 -8.57 -5.44 18.71
C LEU A 268 -9.81 -5.10 19.55
N GLU A 269 -9.71 -5.12 20.89
CA GLU A 269 -10.80 -4.67 21.77
C GLU A 269 -11.04 -3.16 21.65
N GLU A 270 -9.97 -2.38 21.45
CA GLU A 270 -10.01 -0.93 21.24
C GLU A 270 -10.47 -0.58 19.80
N GLU A 271 -9.93 -1.26 18.79
CA GLU A 271 -10.19 -1.01 17.37
C GLU A 271 -10.73 -2.25 16.65
N LYS A 272 -12.01 -2.56 16.90
CA LYS A 272 -12.67 -3.81 16.46
C LYS A 272 -12.62 -4.09 14.95
N ASP A 273 -12.55 -3.03 14.13
CA ASP A 273 -12.55 -3.14 12.67
C ASP A 273 -11.18 -2.79 12.04
N ASN A 274 -10.10 -2.77 12.83
CA ASN A 274 -8.78 -2.51 12.28
C ASN A 274 -8.23 -3.73 11.51
N GLY A 275 -8.30 -3.63 10.18
CA GLY A 275 -7.82 -4.64 9.23
C GLY A 275 -6.37 -5.08 9.43
N ILE A 276 -5.51 -4.16 9.84
CA ILE A 276 -4.09 -4.40 10.03
C ILE A 276 -3.86 -5.22 11.30
N VAL A 277 -4.50 -4.84 12.41
CA VAL A 277 -4.42 -5.57 13.69
C VAL A 277 -4.90 -7.00 13.51
N ILE A 278 -6.05 -7.19 12.88
CA ILE A 278 -6.61 -8.51 12.64
C ILE A 278 -5.69 -9.37 11.76
N ASN A 279 -5.13 -8.82 10.67
CA ASN A 279 -4.22 -9.58 9.83
C ASN A 279 -2.98 -10.03 10.61
N ASN A 280 -2.39 -9.14 11.41
CA ASN A 280 -1.23 -9.49 12.23
C ASN A 280 -1.59 -10.50 13.32
N LEU A 281 -2.78 -10.39 13.92
CA LEU A 281 -3.28 -11.37 14.89
C LEU A 281 -3.45 -12.74 14.24
N ALA A 282 -3.98 -12.82 13.01
CA ALA A 282 -4.11 -14.09 12.30
C ALA A 282 -2.75 -14.77 12.04
N VAL A 283 -1.70 -14.00 11.75
CA VAL A 283 -0.34 -14.54 11.60
C VAL A 283 0.22 -15.03 12.94
N VAL A 284 0.01 -14.28 14.03
CA VAL A 284 0.43 -14.70 15.37
C VAL A 284 -0.32 -15.95 15.82
N LEU A 285 -1.64 -16.02 15.59
CA LEU A 285 -2.47 -17.19 15.89
C LEU A 285 -2.00 -18.43 15.13
N LEU A 286 -1.58 -18.28 13.87
CA LEU A 286 -0.96 -19.35 13.10
C LEU A 286 0.31 -19.87 13.80
N SER A 287 1.20 -18.97 14.25
CA SER A 287 2.41 -19.36 15.00
C SER A 287 2.10 -20.02 16.35
N CYS A 288 0.99 -19.64 16.99
CA CYS A 288 0.47 -20.29 18.20
C CYS A 288 -0.22 -21.65 17.92
N GLY A 289 -0.34 -22.08 16.65
CA GLY A 289 -1.04 -23.31 16.27
C GLY A 289 -2.57 -23.20 16.26
N LYS A 290 -3.13 -22.00 16.46
CA LYS A 290 -4.57 -21.72 16.49
C LYS A 290 -5.11 -21.44 15.07
N LEU A 291 -4.91 -22.41 14.17
CA LEU A 291 -5.21 -22.27 12.74
C LEU A 291 -6.70 -21.95 12.46
N ASP A 292 -7.61 -22.60 13.19
CA ASP A 292 -9.04 -22.48 12.97
C ASP A 292 -9.54 -21.08 13.35
N GLU A 293 -9.05 -20.53 14.46
CA GLU A 293 -9.36 -19.17 14.91
C GLU A 293 -8.80 -18.12 13.94
N ALA A 294 -7.57 -18.31 13.45
CA ALA A 294 -6.97 -17.40 12.46
C ALA A 294 -7.82 -17.32 11.17
N ILE A 295 -8.34 -18.46 10.71
CA ILE A 295 -9.21 -18.53 9.53
C ILE A 295 -10.55 -17.83 9.80
N GLU A 296 -11.20 -18.13 10.93
CA GLU A 296 -12.49 -17.52 11.28
C GLU A 296 -12.38 -16.00 11.39
N LEU A 297 -11.27 -15.51 11.95
CA LEU A 297 -11.00 -14.09 12.10
C LEU A 297 -10.86 -13.37 10.74
N LEU A 298 -10.07 -13.92 9.81
CA LEU A 298 -9.93 -13.33 8.47
C LEU A 298 -11.20 -13.49 7.63
N GLU A 299 -11.89 -14.64 7.71
CA GLU A 299 -13.17 -14.84 7.00
C GLU A 299 -14.26 -13.90 7.51
N GLY A 300 -14.31 -13.64 8.82
CA GLY A 300 -15.23 -12.69 9.44
C GLY A 300 -15.04 -11.29 8.90
N MET A 301 -13.78 -10.85 8.78
CA MET A 301 -13.43 -9.55 8.18
C MET A 301 -13.82 -9.46 6.70
N LEU A 302 -13.53 -10.49 5.91
CA LEU A 302 -13.88 -10.47 4.48
C LEU A 302 -15.40 -10.39 4.30
N LYS A 303 -16.18 -11.03 5.18
CA LYS A 303 -17.65 -10.98 5.16
C LYS A 303 -18.21 -9.64 5.62
N SER A 304 -17.59 -8.98 6.60
CA SER A 304 -18.09 -7.69 7.10
C SER A 304 -17.86 -6.56 6.11
N SER A 305 -16.68 -6.52 5.46
CA SER A 305 -16.31 -5.48 4.50
C SER A 305 -15.61 -6.05 3.25
N PRO A 306 -16.35 -6.76 2.36
CA PRO A 306 -15.77 -7.37 1.16
C PRO A 306 -15.01 -6.39 0.28
N ALA A 307 -15.60 -5.21 0.03
CA ALA A 307 -14.99 -4.18 -0.82
C ALA A 307 -13.65 -3.66 -0.28
N SER A 308 -13.48 -3.60 1.03
CA SER A 308 -12.27 -3.06 1.67
C SER A 308 -11.12 -4.06 1.72
N PHE A 309 -11.41 -5.37 1.75
CA PHE A 309 -10.38 -6.40 2.00
C PHE A 309 -10.14 -7.35 0.83
N ALA A 310 -11.10 -7.49 -0.10
CA ALA A 310 -10.96 -8.35 -1.27
C ALA A 310 -9.88 -7.89 -2.26
N ALA A 311 -9.29 -6.71 -2.07
CA ALA A 311 -8.15 -6.21 -2.86
C ALA A 311 -6.83 -6.13 -2.06
N VAL A 312 -6.82 -6.52 -0.78
CA VAL A 312 -5.65 -6.36 0.10
C VAL A 312 -4.75 -7.59 -0.03
N GLU A 313 -3.68 -7.47 -0.81
CA GLU A 313 -2.82 -8.61 -1.16
C GLU A 313 -2.24 -9.38 0.04
N PRO A 314 -1.71 -8.75 1.10
CA PRO A 314 -1.17 -9.48 2.25
C PRO A 314 -2.25 -10.28 2.99
N PHE A 315 -3.45 -9.70 3.12
CA PHE A 315 -4.60 -10.36 3.71
C PHE A 315 -5.00 -11.61 2.91
N LEU A 316 -5.15 -11.47 1.58
CA LEU A 316 -5.49 -12.59 0.69
C LEU A 316 -4.43 -13.69 0.72
N TYR A 317 -3.16 -13.31 0.75
CA TYR A 317 -2.03 -14.23 0.82
C TYR A 317 -2.01 -15.03 2.13
N ASN A 318 -2.25 -14.36 3.25
CA ASN A 318 -2.32 -15.01 4.56
C ASN A 318 -3.51 -15.97 4.63
N LEU A 319 -4.70 -15.54 4.22
CA LEU A 319 -5.88 -16.40 4.20
C LEU A 319 -5.72 -17.60 3.25
N ALA A 320 -5.17 -17.39 2.05
CA ALA A 320 -4.87 -18.46 1.10
C ALA A 320 -3.86 -19.48 1.67
N THR A 321 -2.87 -19.01 2.45
CA THR A 321 -1.90 -19.86 3.14
C THR A 321 -2.56 -20.68 4.24
N LEU A 322 -3.42 -20.07 5.08
CA LEU A 322 -4.15 -20.77 6.12
C LEU A 322 -5.04 -21.87 5.55
N TYR A 323 -5.67 -21.63 4.39
CA TYR A 323 -6.45 -22.63 3.68
C TYR A 323 -5.61 -23.82 3.20
N GLU A 324 -4.41 -23.59 2.65
CA GLU A 324 -3.50 -24.67 2.27
C GLU A 324 -3.13 -25.56 3.46
N LEU A 325 -2.89 -24.95 4.63
CA LEU A 325 -2.54 -25.65 5.85
C LEU A 325 -3.69 -26.51 6.41
N ARG A 326 -4.96 -26.14 6.16
CA ARG A 326 -6.14 -26.89 6.66
C ARG A 326 -6.53 -28.11 5.79
N SER A 327 -5.85 -28.32 4.66
CA SER A 327 -5.84 -29.50 3.75
C SER A 327 -7.15 -29.97 3.09
N ASN A 328 -8.31 -29.95 3.77
CA ASN A 328 -9.51 -30.67 3.32
C ASN A 328 -10.42 -29.91 2.33
N ALA A 329 -10.35 -28.57 2.29
CA ALA A 329 -11.20 -27.73 1.44
C ALA A 329 -10.48 -26.50 0.84
N ALA A 330 -9.16 -26.52 0.78
CA ALA A 330 -8.35 -25.35 0.43
C ALA A 330 -8.72 -24.75 -0.93
N LEU A 331 -8.87 -25.59 -1.96
CA LEU A 331 -9.17 -25.13 -3.32
C LEU A 331 -10.54 -24.46 -3.41
N GLU A 332 -11.57 -25.06 -2.80
CA GLU A 332 -12.94 -24.53 -2.86
C GLU A 332 -13.06 -23.21 -2.10
N ARG A 333 -12.40 -23.10 -0.94
CA ARG A 333 -12.36 -21.83 -0.21
C ARG A 333 -11.61 -20.74 -0.96
N LYS A 334 -10.48 -21.07 -1.62
CA LYS A 334 -9.77 -20.13 -2.51
C LYS A 334 -10.60 -19.73 -3.73
N ARG A 335 -11.44 -20.61 -4.27
CA ARG A 335 -12.40 -20.26 -5.33
C ARG A 335 -13.43 -19.25 -4.86
N ASN A 336 -13.94 -19.41 -3.64
CA ASN A 336 -14.85 -18.43 -3.04
C ASN A 336 -14.18 -17.06 -2.87
N ILE A 337 -12.94 -17.03 -2.36
CA ILE A 337 -12.17 -15.78 -2.31
C ILE A 337 -11.98 -15.19 -3.71
N LEU A 338 -11.61 -16.00 -4.72
CA LEU A 338 -11.45 -15.52 -6.09
C LEU A 338 -12.75 -14.90 -6.63
N ARG A 339 -13.93 -15.41 -6.25
CA ARG A 339 -15.22 -14.80 -6.62
C ARG A 339 -15.39 -13.43 -5.97
N GLU A 340 -15.14 -13.31 -4.67
CA GLU A 340 -15.20 -12.03 -3.96
C GLU A 340 -14.21 -11.01 -4.57
N VAL A 341 -12.96 -11.43 -4.78
CA VAL A 341 -11.92 -10.61 -5.40
C VAL A 341 -12.28 -10.20 -6.83
N ALA A 342 -12.92 -11.07 -7.59
CA ALA A 342 -13.36 -10.74 -8.94
C ALA A 342 -14.53 -9.74 -8.96
N GLN A 343 -15.37 -9.73 -7.92
CA GLN A 343 -16.45 -8.77 -7.76
C GLN A 343 -15.97 -7.42 -7.24
N TRP A 344 -15.03 -7.43 -6.29
CA TRP A 344 -14.64 -6.24 -5.52
C TRP A 344 -13.24 -5.69 -5.87
N GLY A 345 -12.35 -6.50 -6.45
CA GLY A 345 -10.97 -6.12 -6.75
C GLY A 345 -10.78 -5.43 -8.10
N GLY A 346 -9.89 -4.43 -8.13
CA GLY A 346 -9.42 -3.78 -9.35
C GLY A 346 -8.31 -4.53 -10.09
N ASP A 347 -7.76 -3.91 -11.14
CA ASP A 347 -6.71 -4.53 -11.98
C ASP A 347 -5.30 -4.47 -11.38
N GLY A 348 -5.12 -3.75 -10.28
CA GLY A 348 -3.83 -3.63 -9.59
C GLY A 348 -3.45 -4.86 -8.76
N LEU A 349 -4.34 -5.85 -8.63
CA LEU A 349 -4.11 -6.99 -7.75
C LEU A 349 -3.06 -7.97 -8.31
N LYS A 350 -2.02 -8.26 -7.51
CA LYS A 350 -1.12 -9.39 -7.77
C LYS A 350 -1.83 -10.72 -7.54
N VAL A 351 -2.21 -11.40 -8.63
CA VAL A 351 -2.85 -12.73 -8.63
C VAL A 351 -2.14 -13.80 -7.80
N GLY A 352 -0.81 -13.66 -7.61
CA GLY A 352 -0.03 -14.55 -6.75
C GLY A 352 -0.51 -14.57 -5.29
N SER A 353 -1.16 -13.50 -4.81
CA SER A 353 -1.75 -13.44 -3.47
C SER A 353 -2.80 -14.51 -3.22
N LEU A 354 -3.49 -15.00 -4.25
CA LEU A 354 -4.51 -16.05 -4.09
C LEU A 354 -3.93 -17.47 -4.00
N LYS A 355 -2.63 -17.63 -4.30
CA LYS A 355 -1.95 -18.93 -4.40
C LYS A 355 -2.77 -19.97 -5.20
N LEU A 356 -3.34 -19.55 -6.32
CA LEU A 356 -4.05 -20.42 -7.25
C LEU A 356 -3.18 -20.66 -8.49
N PRO A 357 -3.09 -21.91 -8.99
CA PRO A 357 -2.31 -22.20 -10.18
C PRO A 357 -2.98 -21.58 -11.41
N THR A 358 -2.21 -20.83 -12.20
CA THR A 358 -2.66 -20.15 -13.43
C THR A 358 -2.53 -21.02 -14.67
N GLN A 359 -1.68 -22.06 -14.65
CA GLN A 359 -1.50 -23.06 -15.71
C GLN A 359 -2.01 -24.41 -15.26
#